data_AF-A0A812WIG7-F1
#
_entry.id   AF-A0A812WIG7-F1
#
_cell.length_a   1.000
_cell.length_b   1.000
_cell.length_c   1.000
_cell.angle_alpha   90.00
_cell.angle_beta   90.00
_cell.angle_gamma   90.00
#
_symmetry.space_group_name_H-M   'P 1'
#
loop_
_entity.id
_entity.type
_entity.pdbx_description
1 polymer ?
#
loop_
_entity_poly.entity_id
_entity_poly.type
_entity_poly.pdbx_seq_one_letter_code
_entity_poly.pdbx_strand_id
1 'polypeptide(L)'
;MISASLMFRYTNYGPFGHIFDLLVVGPVAAPWRLFKFFANRADHFEPPLSDSEWYDVVGVEAPRSLIFLVAGFGLAIYCEHLVHRYFAHRVFSTSRAWNLVLAAIPCYIAMPPLFFASTHRRHHKYCEEEGDPHPVNQKGFLYGAMFWLADRENFKIREEYIQDWLQERPELLVFEIGQGRFAQGVCYVVVTVLSIFLAPVWFADNAPFMAAFLTGKQLGTSMVAAFTAFGHTCPFWPACLPLRWPFGSKGDDPPKAQEGLGPCMSTHRSWYWWIAGSESDHDQHHACPIYAVYGPWYHDWSYCTYAAMEKCGLVWSVKKPWAKGWKPHSS
;
A
#
# COMPACT_ATOMS: atom_id res chain seq x y z
N MET A 1 -31.30 -12.73 -15.87
CA MET A 1 -31.48 -12.07 -14.55
C MET A 1 -30.47 -12.65 -13.58
N ILE A 2 -29.66 -11.82 -12.94
CA ILE A 2 -28.78 -12.25 -11.84
C ILE A 2 -29.70 -12.52 -10.63
N SER A 3 -29.66 -13.73 -10.06
CA SER A 3 -30.51 -14.02 -8.89
C SER A 3 -30.04 -13.21 -7.67
N ALA A 4 -30.96 -12.83 -6.79
CA ALA A 4 -30.63 -12.15 -5.54
C ALA A 4 -29.60 -12.95 -4.70
N SER A 5 -29.64 -14.29 -4.75
CA SER A 5 -28.65 -15.14 -4.06
C SER A 5 -27.27 -15.09 -4.71
N LEU A 6 -27.20 -14.90 -6.04
CA LEU A 6 -25.94 -14.76 -6.76
C LEU A 6 -25.33 -13.38 -6.49
N MET A 7 -26.16 -12.35 -6.45
CA MET A 7 -25.74 -11.00 -6.10
C MET A 7 -25.25 -10.94 -4.64
N PHE A 8 -25.98 -11.53 -3.69
CA PHE A 8 -25.57 -11.65 -2.29
C PHE A 8 -24.27 -12.45 -2.13
N ARG A 9 -24.09 -13.54 -2.89
CA ARG A 9 -22.82 -14.29 -2.86
C ARG A 9 -21.67 -13.51 -3.49
N TYR A 10 -21.93 -12.75 -4.55
CA TYR A 10 -20.92 -11.94 -5.21
C TYR A 10 -20.48 -10.73 -4.35
N THR A 11 -21.39 -10.12 -3.60
CA THR A 11 -21.08 -9.03 -2.68
C THR A 11 -20.37 -9.48 -1.41
N ASN A 12 -20.53 -10.73 -0.98
CA ASN A 12 -19.89 -11.24 0.25
C ASN A 12 -18.65 -12.09 -0.01
N TYR A 13 -18.56 -12.74 -1.17
CA TYR A 13 -17.50 -13.72 -1.47
C TYR A 13 -16.87 -13.53 -2.86
N GLY A 14 -17.36 -12.57 -3.65
CA GLY A 14 -16.76 -12.19 -4.91
C GLY A 14 -15.65 -11.14 -4.73
N PRO A 15 -14.84 -10.90 -5.77
CA PRO A 15 -13.79 -9.88 -5.73
C PRO A 15 -14.35 -8.48 -5.42
N PHE A 16 -15.59 -8.19 -5.84
CA PHE A 16 -16.27 -6.95 -5.49
C PHE A 16 -16.52 -6.81 -3.97
N GLY A 17 -16.86 -7.90 -3.28
CA GLY A 17 -17.04 -7.89 -1.83
C GLY A 17 -15.77 -7.56 -1.08
N HIS A 18 -14.66 -8.25 -1.45
CA HIS A 18 -13.35 -7.95 -0.87
C HIS A 18 -12.91 -6.50 -1.10
N ILE A 19 -13.16 -5.96 -2.30
CA ILE A 19 -12.87 -4.57 -2.65
C ILE A 19 -13.74 -3.58 -1.85
N PHE A 20 -15.03 -3.87 -1.68
CA PHE A 20 -15.95 -3.04 -0.91
C PHE A 20 -15.60 -3.02 0.58
N ASP A 21 -15.22 -4.18 1.13
CA ASP A 21 -14.71 -4.29 2.49
C ASP A 21 -13.41 -3.50 2.67
N LEU A 22 -12.51 -3.54 1.68
CA LEU A 22 -11.24 -2.82 1.72
C LEU A 22 -11.42 -1.29 1.70
N LEU A 23 -12.36 -0.75 0.94
CA LEU A 23 -12.40 0.69 0.65
C LEU A 23 -13.56 1.45 1.28
N VAL A 24 -14.62 0.75 1.69
CA VAL A 24 -15.81 1.38 2.28
C VAL A 24 -16.00 0.91 3.70
N VAL A 25 -16.13 -0.41 3.91
CA VAL A 25 -16.41 -0.94 5.25
C VAL A 25 -15.22 -0.75 6.15
N GLY A 26 -14.02 -1.13 5.73
CA GLY A 26 -12.80 -1.03 6.53
C GLY A 26 -12.49 0.40 7.00
N PRO A 27 -12.34 1.38 6.08
CA PRO A 27 -12.00 2.76 6.43
C PRO A 27 -13.06 3.50 7.26
N VAL A 28 -14.33 3.06 7.24
CA VAL A 28 -15.40 3.66 8.06
C VAL A 28 -15.62 2.88 9.35
N ALA A 29 -15.75 1.56 9.25
CA ALA A 29 -16.06 0.69 10.38
C ALA A 29 -14.88 0.48 11.31
N ALA A 30 -13.62 0.46 10.83
CA ALA A 30 -12.48 0.27 11.71
C ALA A 30 -12.25 1.47 12.66
N PRO A 31 -12.22 2.74 12.17
CA PRO A 31 -12.19 3.89 13.07
C PRO A 31 -13.41 3.97 13.98
N TRP A 32 -14.60 3.63 13.47
CA TRP A 32 -15.82 3.61 14.27
C TRP A 32 -15.80 2.55 15.38
N ARG A 33 -15.26 1.36 15.10
CA ARG A 33 -15.05 0.30 16.10
C ARG A 33 -14.04 0.75 17.15
N LEU A 34 -12.93 1.36 16.74
CA LEU A 34 -11.93 1.91 17.65
C LEU A 34 -12.55 2.99 18.55
N PHE A 35 -13.32 3.91 17.97
CA PHE A 35 -14.04 4.94 18.71
C PHE A 35 -15.03 4.35 19.72
N LYS A 36 -15.91 3.44 19.29
CA LYS A 36 -16.87 2.76 20.17
C LYS A 36 -16.19 2.00 21.30
N PHE A 37 -15.06 1.37 20.99
CA PHE A 37 -14.28 0.65 21.97
C PHE A 37 -13.80 1.58 23.08
N PHE A 38 -13.18 2.72 22.75
CA PHE A 38 -12.79 3.72 23.74
C PHE A 38 -13.99 4.34 24.47
N ALA A 39 -15.08 4.63 23.75
CA ALA A 39 -16.27 5.25 24.32
C ALA A 39 -16.95 4.38 25.39
N ASN A 40 -16.93 3.05 25.23
CA ASN A 40 -17.58 2.11 26.15
C ASN A 40 -16.61 1.51 27.18
N ARG A 41 -15.31 1.84 27.13
CA ARG A 41 -14.30 1.18 27.97
C ARG A 41 -14.38 1.59 29.44
N ALA A 42 -14.93 2.77 29.74
CA ALA A 42 -15.20 3.22 31.10
C ALA A 42 -16.24 2.32 31.82
N ASP A 43 -17.17 1.71 31.08
CA ASP A 43 -18.24 0.87 31.63
C ASP A 43 -17.78 -0.56 32.01
N HIS A 44 -16.53 -0.91 31.70
CA HIS A 44 -15.96 -2.24 31.98
C HIS A 44 -15.20 -2.31 33.32
N PHE A 45 -15.18 -1.23 34.10
CA PHE A 45 -14.53 -1.20 35.41
C PHE A 45 -15.53 -1.44 36.53
N GLU A 46 -15.25 -2.43 37.37
CA GLU A 46 -15.96 -2.65 38.63
C GLU A 46 -14.97 -2.60 39.81
N PRO A 47 -15.05 -1.59 40.70
CA PRO A 47 -15.96 -0.44 40.65
C PRO A 47 -15.62 0.52 39.48
N PRO A 48 -16.57 1.38 39.05
CA PRO A 48 -16.30 2.40 38.05
C PRO A 48 -15.15 3.31 38.47
N LEU A 49 -14.30 3.68 37.51
CA LEU A 49 -13.20 4.61 37.74
C LEU A 49 -13.71 6.03 38.05
N SER A 50 -12.99 6.77 38.89
CA SER A 50 -13.16 8.22 38.96
C SER A 50 -12.70 8.90 37.67
N ASP A 51 -13.14 10.14 37.44
CA ASP A 51 -12.73 10.92 36.26
C ASP A 51 -11.19 11.04 36.15
N SER A 52 -10.48 11.26 37.26
CA SER A 52 -9.01 11.33 37.26
C SER A 52 -8.36 10.01 36.87
N GLU A 53 -8.84 8.89 37.42
CA GLU A 53 -8.32 7.56 37.09
C GLU A 53 -8.62 7.21 35.62
N TRP A 54 -9.78 7.63 35.11
CA TRP A 54 -10.13 7.48 33.71
C TRP A 54 -9.20 8.28 32.79
N TYR A 55 -8.92 9.54 33.12
CA TYR A 55 -7.98 10.35 32.33
C TYR A 55 -6.56 9.80 32.34
N ASP A 56 -6.11 9.23 33.46
CA ASP A 56 -4.80 8.56 33.54
C ASP A 56 -4.74 7.34 32.60
N VAL A 57 -5.80 6.52 32.56
CA VAL A 57 -5.91 5.37 31.64
C VAL A 57 -5.90 5.84 30.18
N VAL A 58 -6.75 6.82 29.84
CA VAL A 58 -6.82 7.38 28.48
C VAL A 58 -5.47 8.01 28.06
N GLY A 59 -4.82 8.73 28.97
CA GLY A 59 -3.53 9.38 28.74
C GLY A 59 -2.41 8.39 28.41
N VAL A 60 -2.54 7.13 28.81
CA VAL A 60 -1.59 6.06 28.49
C VAL A 60 -2.02 5.25 27.26
N GLU A 61 -3.30 4.90 27.13
CA GLU A 61 -3.79 4.03 26.06
C GLU A 61 -3.89 4.73 24.70
N ALA A 62 -4.28 6.00 24.67
CA ALA A 62 -4.46 6.74 23.42
C ALA A 62 -3.12 6.93 22.67
N PRO A 63 -2.01 7.38 23.31
CA PRO A 63 -0.71 7.48 22.62
C PRO A 63 -0.19 6.12 22.13
N ARG A 64 -0.40 5.04 22.88
CA ARG A 64 0.00 3.69 22.45
C ARG A 64 -0.82 3.21 21.26
N SER A 65 -2.13 3.42 21.29
CA SER A 65 -3.01 3.10 20.17
C SER A 65 -2.64 3.91 18.94
N LEU A 66 -2.24 5.18 19.10
CA LEU A 66 -1.70 5.99 18.01
C LEU A 66 -0.40 5.37 17.44
N ILE A 67 0.52 4.87 18.26
CA ILE A 67 1.71 4.15 17.78
C ILE A 67 1.32 2.95 16.93
N PHE A 68 0.36 2.13 17.38
CA PHE A 68 -0.11 0.96 16.62
C PHE A 68 -0.81 1.35 15.32
N LEU A 69 -1.61 2.42 15.34
CA LEU A 69 -2.25 2.97 14.14
C LEU A 69 -1.19 3.43 13.13
N VAL A 70 -0.21 4.22 13.57
CA VAL A 70 0.90 4.68 12.71
C VAL A 70 1.75 3.51 12.23
N ALA A 71 1.97 2.49 13.05
CA ALA A 71 2.70 1.28 12.66
C ALA A 71 1.94 0.44 11.63
N GLY A 72 0.61 0.32 11.76
CA GLY A 72 -0.23 -0.37 10.78
C GLY A 72 -0.27 0.35 9.43
N PHE A 73 -0.49 1.67 9.47
CA PHE A 73 -0.41 2.54 8.29
C PHE A 73 0.97 2.46 7.64
N GLY A 74 1.98 2.55 8.51
CA GLY A 74 3.39 2.25 8.32
C GLY A 74 3.66 1.02 7.44
N LEU A 75 3.27 -0.11 7.99
CA LEU A 75 3.55 -1.39 7.36
C LEU A 75 2.80 -1.54 6.04
N ALA A 76 1.59 -0.99 5.92
CA ALA A 76 0.80 -1.10 4.69
C ALA A 76 1.47 -0.43 3.49
N ILE A 77 1.94 0.81 3.64
CA ILE A 77 2.62 1.53 2.56
C ILE A 77 3.97 0.89 2.25
N TYR A 78 4.72 0.46 3.26
CA TYR A 78 5.96 -0.28 3.04
C TYR A 78 5.75 -1.57 2.23
N CYS A 79 4.71 -2.34 2.55
CA CYS A 79 4.35 -3.57 1.82
C CYS A 79 4.08 -3.29 0.34
N GLU A 80 3.31 -2.24 0.05
CA GLU A 80 2.97 -1.83 -1.31
C GLU A 80 4.22 -1.37 -2.08
N HIS A 81 5.05 -0.50 -1.49
CA HIS A 81 6.31 -0.09 -2.10
C HIS A 81 7.29 -1.24 -2.29
N LEU A 82 7.21 -2.29 -1.47
CA LEU A 82 8.07 -3.45 -1.60
C LEU A 82 7.64 -4.33 -2.79
N VAL A 83 6.34 -4.62 -2.97
CA VAL A 83 5.85 -5.33 -4.17
C VAL A 83 6.05 -4.52 -5.44
N HIS A 84 5.89 -3.21 -5.34
CA HIS A 84 6.07 -2.28 -6.44
C HIS A 84 7.54 -2.11 -6.82
N ARG A 85 8.36 -1.50 -5.96
CA ARG A 85 9.75 -1.17 -6.29
C ARG A 85 10.64 -2.40 -6.37
N TYR A 86 10.57 -3.28 -5.37
CA TYR A 86 11.51 -4.40 -5.33
C TYR A 86 11.06 -5.55 -6.23
N PHE A 87 9.83 -6.05 -6.05
CA PHE A 87 9.37 -7.20 -6.82
C PHE A 87 9.02 -6.85 -8.27
N ALA A 88 8.38 -5.71 -8.55
CA ALA A 88 8.17 -5.31 -9.94
C ALA A 88 9.45 -4.75 -10.58
N HIS A 89 10.19 -3.86 -9.91
CA HIS A 89 11.25 -3.07 -10.56
C HIS A 89 12.70 -3.37 -10.17
N ARG A 90 12.95 -4.35 -9.29
CA ARG A 90 14.30 -4.81 -8.91
C ARG A 90 15.19 -3.65 -8.48
N VAL A 91 14.69 -2.77 -7.61
CA VAL A 91 15.43 -1.55 -7.19
C VAL A 91 16.66 -1.82 -6.32
N PHE A 92 16.84 -3.05 -5.82
CA PHE A 92 18.04 -3.50 -5.10
C PHE A 92 18.23 -5.02 -5.29
N SER A 93 19.31 -5.56 -4.75
CA SER A 93 19.60 -6.99 -4.67
C SER A 93 19.71 -7.46 -3.22
N THR A 94 19.48 -8.75 -2.99
CA THR A 94 19.57 -9.35 -1.66
C THR A 94 19.82 -10.86 -1.73
N SER A 95 20.13 -11.46 -0.58
CA SER A 95 20.35 -12.90 -0.44
C SER A 95 19.06 -13.68 -0.71
N ARG A 96 19.18 -14.96 -1.07
CA ARG A 96 18.03 -15.83 -1.31
C ARG A 96 17.11 -15.96 -0.09
N ALA A 97 17.71 -16.09 1.11
CA ALA A 97 16.97 -16.17 2.37
C ALA A 97 16.24 -14.85 2.68
N TRP A 98 16.92 -13.72 2.54
CA TRP A 98 16.29 -12.41 2.81
C TRP A 98 15.25 -12.05 1.75
N ASN A 99 15.40 -12.50 0.50
CA ASN A 99 14.39 -12.35 -0.54
C ASN A 99 13.06 -13.06 -0.16
N LEU A 100 13.13 -14.26 0.44
CA LEU A 100 11.95 -14.96 0.97
C LEU A 100 11.31 -14.20 2.14
N VAL A 101 12.12 -13.63 3.05
CA VAL A 101 11.60 -12.80 4.15
C VAL A 101 10.87 -11.58 3.60
N LEU A 102 11.48 -10.85 2.66
CA LEU A 102 10.88 -9.70 2.00
C LEU A 102 9.60 -10.08 1.23
N ALA A 103 9.52 -11.29 0.67
CA ALA A 103 8.34 -11.77 -0.04
C ALA A 103 7.16 -12.10 0.89
N ALA A 104 7.44 -12.51 2.13
CA ALA A 104 6.40 -12.80 3.11
C ALA A 104 5.72 -11.54 3.67
N ILE A 105 6.46 -10.44 3.81
CA ILE A 105 5.96 -9.17 4.38
C ILE A 105 4.70 -8.64 3.65
N PRO A 106 4.70 -8.46 2.31
CA PRO A 106 3.56 -7.89 1.61
C PRO A 106 2.36 -8.82 1.52
N CYS A 107 2.55 -10.14 1.66
CA CYS A 107 1.44 -11.08 1.69
C CYS A 107 0.43 -10.79 2.80
N TYR A 108 0.85 -10.13 3.90
CA TYR A 108 -0.04 -9.78 4.99
C TYR A 108 -1.02 -8.63 4.67
N ILE A 109 -0.64 -7.71 3.78
CA ILE A 109 -1.34 -6.43 3.61
C ILE A 109 -1.69 -6.10 2.16
N ALA A 110 -0.80 -6.41 1.24
CA ALA A 110 -0.96 -6.15 -0.18
C ALA A 110 -1.36 -7.45 -0.89
N MET A 111 -0.65 -7.80 -1.95
CA MET A 111 -0.89 -9.02 -2.73
C MET A 111 0.40 -9.84 -2.86
N PRO A 112 0.30 -11.12 -3.25
CA PRO A 112 1.48 -11.94 -3.49
C PRO A 112 2.46 -11.29 -4.49
N PRO A 113 3.79 -11.39 -4.26
CA PRO A 113 4.75 -10.58 -4.99
C PRO A 113 4.83 -10.81 -6.50
N LEU A 114 4.71 -12.05 -6.98
CA LEU A 114 4.82 -12.36 -8.40
C LEU A 114 3.55 -11.99 -9.15
N PHE A 115 2.39 -12.14 -8.51
CA PHE A 115 1.13 -11.63 -9.03
C PHE A 115 1.18 -10.12 -9.25
N PHE A 116 1.65 -9.36 -8.24
CA PHE A 116 1.82 -7.91 -8.38
C PHE A 116 2.82 -7.60 -9.49
N ALA A 117 4.01 -8.19 -9.45
CA ALA A 117 5.08 -7.88 -10.39
C ALA A 117 4.67 -8.15 -11.84
N SER A 118 4.01 -9.27 -12.11
CA SER A 118 3.46 -9.61 -13.43
C SER A 118 2.46 -8.56 -13.90
N THR A 119 1.50 -8.21 -13.05
CA THR A 119 0.45 -7.23 -13.40
C THR A 119 1.04 -5.85 -13.62
N HIS A 120 1.88 -5.39 -12.70
CA HIS A 120 2.42 -4.05 -12.73
C HIS A 120 3.43 -3.83 -13.87
N ARG A 121 4.25 -4.84 -14.21
CA ARG A 121 5.10 -4.78 -15.41
C ARG A 121 4.28 -4.73 -16.69
N ARG A 122 3.13 -5.42 -16.74
CA ARG A 122 2.19 -5.31 -17.86
C ARG A 122 1.60 -3.90 -17.96
N HIS A 123 1.28 -3.27 -16.84
CA HIS A 123 0.88 -1.87 -16.80
C HIS A 123 1.95 -0.94 -17.38
N HIS A 124 3.22 -1.03 -16.94
CA HIS A 124 4.28 -0.20 -17.54
C HIS A 124 4.43 -0.41 -19.05
N LYS A 125 4.27 -1.65 -19.52
CA LYS A 125 4.41 -1.99 -20.95
C LYS A 125 3.29 -1.44 -21.81
N TYR A 126 2.05 -1.45 -21.31
CA TYR A 126 0.84 -1.07 -22.05
C TYR A 126 0.13 0.13 -21.41
N CYS A 127 0.86 1.02 -20.73
CA CYS A 127 0.25 2.08 -19.93
C CYS A 127 -0.72 2.92 -20.75
N GLU A 128 -1.99 2.97 -20.34
CA GLU A 128 -3.08 3.63 -21.06
C GLU A 128 -3.31 3.12 -22.50
N GLU A 129 -2.91 1.89 -22.80
CA GLU A 129 -3.16 1.17 -24.06
C GLU A 129 -4.01 -0.09 -23.85
N GLU A 130 -4.37 -0.75 -24.96
CA GLU A 130 -4.98 -2.07 -24.90
C GLU A 130 -3.99 -3.07 -24.26
N GLY A 131 -4.44 -3.74 -23.20
CA GLY A 131 -3.61 -4.67 -22.41
C GLY A 131 -3.16 -4.13 -21.06
N ASP A 132 -3.35 -2.84 -20.77
CA ASP A 132 -3.19 -2.29 -19.42
C ASP A 132 -4.16 -3.02 -18.45
N PRO A 133 -3.69 -3.60 -17.33
CA PRO A 133 -4.58 -4.12 -16.29
C PRO A 133 -5.51 -3.07 -15.69
N HIS A 134 -5.06 -1.82 -15.58
CA HIS A 134 -5.72 -0.77 -14.82
C HIS A 134 -5.60 0.63 -15.48
N PRO A 135 -6.08 0.79 -16.74
CA PRO A 135 -5.99 2.04 -17.47
C PRO A 135 -6.96 3.07 -16.89
N VAL A 136 -6.41 4.07 -16.23
CA VAL A 136 -7.19 5.04 -15.45
C VAL A 136 -7.93 5.99 -16.37
N ASN A 137 -7.28 6.39 -17.48
CA ASN A 137 -7.87 7.29 -18.44
C ASN A 137 -9.03 6.62 -19.21
N GLN A 138 -8.88 5.33 -19.53
CA GLN A 138 -9.86 4.60 -20.32
C GLN A 138 -11.06 4.08 -19.50
N LYS A 139 -10.79 3.52 -18.30
CA LYS A 139 -11.82 2.86 -17.48
C LYS A 139 -12.22 3.66 -16.23
N GLY A 140 -11.56 4.79 -15.97
CA GLY A 140 -11.89 5.73 -14.91
C GLY A 140 -11.21 5.43 -13.56
N PHE A 141 -11.28 6.43 -12.67
CA PHE A 141 -10.62 6.45 -11.36
C PHE A 141 -10.89 5.19 -10.52
N LEU A 142 -12.15 4.83 -10.32
CA LEU A 142 -12.51 3.67 -9.48
C LEU A 142 -12.04 2.35 -10.09
N TYR A 143 -11.94 2.26 -11.42
CA TYR A 143 -11.39 1.06 -12.03
C TYR A 143 -9.88 0.95 -11.76
N GLY A 144 -9.15 2.04 -12.01
CA GLY A 144 -7.71 2.15 -11.74
C GLY A 144 -7.33 1.94 -10.28
N ALA A 145 -8.15 2.45 -9.35
CA ALA A 145 -7.90 2.35 -7.92
C ALA A 145 -8.16 0.94 -7.37
N MET A 146 -9.17 0.23 -7.91
CA MET A 146 -9.66 -0.97 -7.24
C MET A 146 -10.34 -2.00 -8.14
N PHE A 147 -11.17 -1.61 -9.11
CA PHE A 147 -11.95 -2.63 -9.85
C PHE A 147 -11.12 -3.46 -10.82
N TRP A 148 -9.90 -3.06 -11.13
CA TRP A 148 -8.97 -3.92 -11.86
C TRP A 148 -8.70 -5.24 -11.12
N LEU A 149 -8.74 -5.26 -9.78
CA LEU A 149 -8.60 -6.49 -8.97
C LEU A 149 -9.78 -7.46 -9.15
N ALA A 150 -10.91 -6.99 -9.70
CA ALA A 150 -12.08 -7.80 -10.02
C ALA A 150 -12.19 -8.16 -11.50
N ASP A 151 -11.32 -7.63 -12.36
CA ASP A 151 -11.29 -8.00 -13.77
C ASP A 151 -10.67 -9.39 -13.92
N ARG A 152 -11.41 -10.29 -14.57
CA ARG A 152 -11.00 -11.68 -14.78
C ARG A 152 -9.71 -11.79 -15.58
N GLU A 153 -9.43 -10.84 -16.47
CA GLU A 153 -8.20 -10.78 -17.27
C GLU A 153 -6.94 -10.54 -16.42
N ASN A 154 -7.13 -10.08 -15.18
CA ASN A 154 -6.07 -9.79 -14.22
C ASN A 154 -5.80 -10.95 -13.24
N PHE A 155 -6.64 -11.99 -13.19
CA PHE A 155 -6.45 -13.09 -12.23
C PHE A 155 -5.27 -13.99 -12.57
N LYS A 156 -4.83 -14.00 -13.83
CA LYS A 156 -3.73 -14.84 -14.30
C LYS A 156 -2.39 -14.15 -14.10
N ILE A 157 -1.46 -14.84 -13.43
CA ILE A 157 -0.04 -14.50 -13.47
C ILE A 157 0.50 -14.82 -14.86
N ARG A 158 1.10 -13.83 -15.50
CA ARG A 158 1.63 -13.89 -16.86
C ARG A 158 3.14 -14.01 -16.80
N GLU A 159 3.61 -15.25 -16.91
CA GLU A 159 5.00 -15.64 -16.72
C GLU A 159 5.97 -14.87 -17.61
N GLU A 160 5.53 -14.44 -18.79
CA GLU A 160 6.33 -13.63 -19.72
C GLU A 160 6.84 -12.31 -19.10
N TYR A 161 6.16 -11.78 -18.06
CA TYR A 161 6.57 -10.57 -17.37
C TYR A 161 7.44 -10.82 -16.14
N ILE A 162 7.66 -12.07 -15.72
CA ILE A 162 8.36 -12.41 -14.47
C ILE A 162 9.39 -13.54 -14.65
N GLN A 163 9.86 -13.77 -15.88
CA GLN A 163 10.81 -14.84 -16.18
C GLN A 163 12.10 -14.75 -15.36
N ASP A 164 12.56 -13.53 -15.07
CA ASP A 164 13.69 -13.25 -14.18
C ASP A 164 13.47 -13.85 -12.78
N TRP A 165 12.29 -13.68 -12.20
CA TRP A 165 11.98 -14.26 -10.89
C TRP A 165 11.84 -15.78 -10.95
N LEU A 166 11.20 -16.32 -11.99
CA LEU A 166 11.02 -17.76 -12.14
C LEU A 166 12.34 -18.50 -12.35
N GLN A 167 13.31 -17.87 -13.02
CA GLN A 167 14.64 -18.43 -13.24
C GLN A 167 15.55 -18.28 -12.01
N GLU A 168 15.55 -17.12 -11.36
CA GLU A 168 16.50 -16.84 -10.26
C GLU A 168 15.98 -17.28 -8.88
N ARG A 169 14.66 -17.21 -8.66
CA ARG A 169 13.99 -17.37 -7.36
C ARG A 169 12.63 -18.10 -7.48
N PRO A 170 12.57 -19.30 -8.08
CA PRO A 170 11.31 -20.04 -8.23
C PRO A 170 10.61 -20.35 -6.91
N GLU A 171 11.33 -20.37 -5.78
CA GLU A 171 10.76 -20.55 -4.44
C GLU A 171 9.71 -19.50 -4.06
N LEU A 172 9.70 -18.33 -4.70
CA LEU A 172 8.68 -17.29 -4.47
C LEU A 172 7.26 -17.76 -4.83
N LEU A 173 7.13 -18.77 -5.68
CA LEU A 173 5.83 -19.38 -6.03
C LEU A 173 5.07 -19.94 -4.82
N VAL A 174 5.75 -20.24 -3.71
CA VAL A 174 5.09 -20.68 -2.47
C VAL A 174 4.05 -19.68 -1.98
N PHE A 175 4.31 -18.37 -2.15
CA PHE A 175 3.39 -17.30 -1.75
C PHE A 175 2.19 -17.21 -2.69
N GLU A 176 2.37 -17.53 -3.97
CA GLU A 176 1.29 -17.54 -4.97
C GLU A 176 0.34 -18.71 -4.76
N ILE A 177 0.89 -19.92 -4.60
CA ILE A 177 0.11 -21.15 -4.37
C ILE A 177 -0.68 -21.05 -3.06
N GLY A 178 -0.03 -20.56 -2.00
CA GLY A 178 -0.68 -20.35 -0.70
C GLY A 178 -1.55 -19.09 -0.63
N GLN A 179 -1.63 -18.30 -1.70
CA GLN A 179 -2.25 -16.96 -1.72
C GLN A 179 -1.82 -16.09 -0.53
N GLY A 180 -0.56 -16.19 -0.10
CA GLY A 180 -0.02 -15.47 1.04
C GLY A 180 -0.60 -15.86 2.41
N ARG A 181 -1.52 -16.83 2.51
CA ARG A 181 -2.28 -17.11 3.75
C ARG A 181 -1.40 -17.53 4.93
N PHE A 182 -0.35 -18.31 4.66
CA PHE A 182 0.59 -18.70 5.70
C PHE A 182 1.35 -17.49 6.26
N ALA A 183 1.89 -16.65 5.38
CA ALA A 183 2.57 -15.40 5.76
C ALA A 183 1.61 -14.44 6.49
N GLN A 184 0.34 -14.37 6.06
CA GLN A 184 -0.70 -13.61 6.75
C GLN A 184 -0.90 -14.07 8.19
N GLY A 185 -0.98 -15.40 8.40
CA GLY A 185 -1.12 -15.99 9.73
C GLY A 185 0.08 -15.66 10.63
N VAL A 186 1.31 -15.80 10.11
CA VAL A 186 2.54 -15.47 10.85
C VAL A 186 2.55 -13.99 11.25
N CYS A 187 2.27 -13.07 10.32
CA CYS A 187 2.23 -11.63 10.62
C CYS A 187 1.13 -11.30 11.64
N TYR A 188 -0.05 -11.90 11.53
CA TYR A 188 -1.13 -11.72 12.50
C TYR A 188 -0.70 -12.16 13.91
N VAL A 189 -0.04 -13.32 14.03
CA VAL A 189 0.50 -13.80 15.31
C VAL A 189 1.56 -12.85 15.85
N VAL A 190 2.52 -12.40 15.02
CA VAL A 190 3.57 -11.46 15.44
C VAL A 190 2.97 -10.16 15.96
N VAL A 191 2.03 -9.55 15.24
CA VAL A 191 1.37 -8.32 15.66
C VAL A 191 0.58 -8.54 16.95
N THR A 192 -0.09 -9.69 17.10
CA THR A 192 -0.83 -10.04 18.32
C THR A 192 0.09 -10.20 19.53
N VAL A 193 1.24 -10.86 19.34
CA VAL A 193 2.24 -11.03 20.39
C VAL A 193 2.85 -9.68 20.78
N LEU A 194 3.21 -8.85 19.80
CA LEU A 194 3.72 -7.49 20.05
C LEU A 194 2.68 -6.62 20.77
N SER A 195 1.40 -6.74 20.42
CA SER A 195 0.33 -5.99 21.08
C SER A 195 0.10 -6.45 22.52
N ILE A 196 0.35 -7.72 22.84
CA ILE A 196 0.33 -8.21 24.24
C ILE A 196 1.52 -7.65 25.02
N PHE A 197 2.73 -7.67 24.47
CA PHE A 197 3.92 -7.16 25.19
C PHE A 197 3.91 -5.65 25.39
N LEU A 198 3.24 -4.92 24.50
CA LEU A 198 3.06 -3.46 24.61
C LEU A 198 1.74 -3.08 25.32
N ALA A 199 0.85 -4.05 25.58
CA ALA A 199 -0.28 -3.85 26.47
C ALA A 199 0.23 -3.67 27.90
N PRO A 200 -0.35 -2.74 28.69
CA PRO A 200 0.01 -2.65 30.10
C PRO A 200 -0.24 -3.99 30.78
N VAL A 201 0.73 -4.45 31.58
CA VAL A 201 0.71 -5.73 32.33
C VAL A 201 -0.57 -5.92 33.17
N TRP A 202 -1.26 -4.82 33.48
CA TRP A 202 -2.51 -4.76 34.25
C TRP A 202 -3.77 -5.09 33.44
N PHE A 203 -3.70 -5.14 32.11
CA PHE A 203 -4.81 -5.52 31.23
C PHE A 203 -4.42 -6.72 30.37
N ALA A 204 -5.11 -7.85 30.58
CA ALA A 204 -5.02 -9.03 29.71
C ALA A 204 -5.70 -8.83 28.33
N ASP A 205 -6.17 -7.60 28.03
CA ASP A 205 -6.90 -7.25 26.81
C ASP A 205 -6.07 -6.34 25.90
N ASN A 206 -5.67 -6.88 24.75
CA ASN A 206 -4.92 -6.17 23.70
C ASN A 206 -5.83 -5.66 22.55
N ALA A 207 -7.15 -5.78 22.69
CA ALA A 207 -8.12 -5.37 21.67
C ALA A 207 -7.96 -3.92 21.16
N PRO A 208 -7.69 -2.87 21.99
CA PRO A 208 -7.57 -1.51 21.46
C PRO A 208 -6.36 -1.35 20.53
N PHE A 209 -5.23 -1.96 20.89
CA PHE A 209 -4.00 -1.89 20.11
C PHE A 209 -4.12 -2.66 18.79
N MET A 210 -4.74 -3.84 18.84
CA MET A 210 -5.05 -4.60 17.63
C MET A 210 -6.02 -3.84 16.72
N ALA A 211 -7.10 -3.27 17.28
CA ALA A 211 -8.06 -2.47 16.52
C ALA A 211 -7.40 -1.24 15.89
N ALA A 212 -6.53 -0.55 16.63
CA ALA A 212 -5.79 0.60 16.13
C ALA A 212 -4.84 0.21 14.99
N PHE A 213 -4.07 -0.88 15.15
CA PHE A 213 -3.19 -1.41 14.10
C PHE A 213 -3.96 -1.79 12.84
N LEU A 214 -5.05 -2.56 12.98
CA LEU A 214 -5.88 -2.97 11.84
C LEU A 214 -6.52 -1.75 11.16
N THR A 215 -6.90 -0.72 11.93
CA THR A 215 -7.40 0.55 11.39
C THR A 215 -6.32 1.26 10.57
N GLY A 216 -5.12 1.41 11.12
CA GLY A 216 -3.99 2.01 10.42
C GLY A 216 -3.63 1.25 9.14
N LYS A 217 -3.54 -0.08 9.23
CA LYS A 217 -3.34 -0.97 8.08
C LYS A 217 -4.36 -0.70 6.99
N GLN A 218 -5.64 -0.68 7.36
CA GLN A 218 -6.73 -0.51 6.41
C GLN A 218 -6.66 0.85 5.71
N LEU A 219 -6.45 1.92 6.47
CA LEU A 219 -6.26 3.26 5.92
C LEU A 219 -5.08 3.31 4.95
N GLY A 220 -3.93 2.73 5.33
CA GLY A 220 -2.75 2.66 4.48
C GLY A 220 -3.01 1.91 3.17
N THR A 221 -3.59 0.71 3.25
CA THR A 221 -3.93 -0.09 2.05
C THR A 221 -4.93 0.64 1.16
N SER A 222 -5.97 1.26 1.72
CA SER A 222 -6.96 1.98 0.93
C SER A 222 -6.34 3.17 0.20
N MET A 223 -5.46 3.90 0.89
CA MET A 223 -4.84 5.08 0.34
C MET A 223 -3.82 4.72 -0.74
N VAL A 224 -3.05 3.65 -0.58
CA VAL A 224 -2.11 3.17 -1.62
C VAL A 224 -2.82 2.41 -2.75
N ALA A 225 -3.94 1.72 -2.53
CA ALA A 225 -4.73 1.20 -3.65
C ALA A 225 -5.19 2.34 -4.57
N ALA A 226 -5.52 3.51 -3.99
CA ALA A 226 -5.84 4.69 -4.76
C ALA A 226 -4.63 5.33 -5.47
N PHE A 227 -3.39 4.93 -5.15
CA PHE A 227 -2.17 5.45 -5.77
C PHE A 227 -2.21 5.30 -7.28
N THR A 228 -2.52 4.11 -7.80
CA THR A 228 -2.60 3.88 -9.25
C THR A 228 -3.54 4.88 -9.93
N ALA A 229 -4.62 5.27 -9.25
CA ALA A 229 -5.59 6.23 -9.78
C ALA A 229 -5.20 7.69 -9.56
N PHE A 230 -4.44 8.03 -8.50
CA PHE A 230 -3.91 9.37 -8.28
C PHE A 230 -2.65 9.67 -9.10
N GLY A 231 -1.84 8.65 -9.34
CA GLY A 231 -0.63 8.69 -10.14
C GLY A 231 -0.92 8.90 -11.61
N HIS A 232 -2.13 8.60 -12.09
CA HIS A 232 -2.53 8.83 -13.48
C HIS A 232 -3.60 9.91 -13.58
N THR A 233 -3.73 10.55 -14.74
CA THR A 233 -4.88 11.40 -14.99
C THR A 233 -6.16 10.60 -15.22
N CYS A 234 -7.23 11.03 -14.57
CA CYS A 234 -8.60 10.63 -14.91
C CYS A 234 -9.36 11.89 -15.33
N PRO A 235 -9.68 12.09 -16.63
CA PRO A 235 -10.40 13.28 -17.09
C PRO A 235 -11.82 13.37 -16.52
N PHE A 236 -12.36 12.28 -15.98
CA PHE A 236 -13.72 12.18 -15.46
C PHE A 236 -13.84 12.27 -13.93
N TRP A 237 -12.76 12.53 -13.18
CA TRP A 237 -12.81 12.53 -11.70
C TRP A 237 -12.28 13.84 -11.07
N PRO A 238 -13.06 14.52 -10.20
CA PRO A 238 -12.66 15.81 -9.61
C PRO A 238 -11.38 15.76 -8.77
N ALA A 239 -11.05 14.62 -8.15
CA ALA A 239 -9.81 14.48 -7.39
C ALA A 239 -8.56 14.24 -8.25
N CYS A 240 -8.75 13.97 -9.55
CA CYS A 240 -7.67 13.82 -10.53
C CYS A 240 -7.51 15.04 -11.43
N LEU A 241 -8.51 15.93 -11.45
CA LEU A 241 -8.27 17.33 -11.83
C LEU A 241 -7.14 17.87 -10.94
N PRO A 242 -6.32 18.81 -11.42
CA PRO A 242 -5.35 19.49 -10.58
C PRO A 242 -6.11 20.27 -9.49
N LEU A 243 -6.50 19.58 -8.42
CA LEU A 243 -6.92 20.18 -7.16
C LEU A 243 -5.69 20.85 -6.61
N ARG A 244 -5.50 22.11 -7.02
CA ARG A 244 -4.62 23.02 -6.33
C ARG A 244 -5.19 23.18 -4.93
N TRP A 245 -4.72 22.36 -3.99
CA TRP A 245 -4.98 22.57 -2.57
C TRP A 245 -4.65 24.05 -2.26
N PRO A 246 -5.36 24.76 -1.37
CA PRO A 246 -5.20 26.21 -1.20
C PRO A 246 -3.79 26.69 -0.79
N PHE A 247 -2.85 25.76 -0.61
CA PHE A 247 -1.44 26.00 -0.28
C PHE A 247 -0.44 25.34 -1.27
N GLY A 248 -0.90 24.82 -2.42
CA GLY A 248 -0.09 24.07 -3.39
C GLY A 248 0.92 24.92 -4.18
N SER A 249 2.17 24.44 -4.23
CA SER A 249 3.29 25.06 -4.94
C SER A 249 3.14 25.01 -6.48
N LYS A 250 3.93 25.80 -7.21
CA LYS A 250 3.90 25.99 -8.68
C LYS A 250 4.24 24.73 -9.54
N GLY A 251 4.11 23.51 -9.03
CA GLY A 251 4.52 22.26 -9.72
C GLY A 251 3.38 21.35 -10.19
N ASP A 252 2.12 21.66 -9.90
CA ASP A 252 0.95 20.87 -10.33
C ASP A 252 0.51 21.25 -11.76
N ASP A 253 1.46 21.40 -12.68
CA ASP A 253 1.18 21.77 -14.07
C ASP A 253 0.27 20.73 -14.75
N PRO A 254 -0.61 21.16 -15.68
CA PRO A 254 -1.43 20.24 -16.44
C PRO A 254 -0.51 19.24 -17.17
N PRO A 255 -0.84 17.95 -17.14
CA PRO A 255 0.01 16.92 -17.70
C PRO A 255 0.20 17.19 -19.19
N LYS A 256 1.45 17.44 -19.56
CA LYS A 256 1.85 17.31 -20.95
C LYS A 256 2.07 15.82 -21.17
N ALA A 257 1.50 15.25 -22.23
CA ALA A 257 2.07 14.04 -22.79
C ALA A 257 3.57 14.30 -22.92
N GLN A 258 4.41 13.62 -22.14
CA GLN A 258 5.84 13.82 -22.24
C GLN A 258 6.21 13.37 -23.66
N GLU A 259 6.78 14.28 -24.45
CA GLU A 259 7.16 13.99 -25.84
C GLU A 259 8.05 12.74 -25.85
N GLY A 260 7.56 11.66 -26.48
CA GLY A 260 8.29 10.40 -26.60
C GLY A 260 7.92 9.27 -25.62
N LEU A 261 7.00 9.47 -24.66
CA LEU A 261 6.65 8.45 -23.64
C LEU A 261 5.34 7.67 -23.89
N GLY A 262 4.84 7.67 -25.14
CA GLY A 262 3.60 6.95 -25.48
C GLY A 262 2.35 7.60 -24.86
N PRO A 263 1.20 6.90 -24.86
CA PRO A 263 -0.07 7.46 -24.35
C PRO A 263 -0.16 7.49 -22.82
N CYS A 264 0.89 7.08 -22.11
CA CYS A 264 0.91 7.00 -20.67
C CYS A 264 0.74 8.37 -20.01
N MET A 265 -0.32 8.52 -19.21
CA MET A 265 -0.67 9.78 -18.55
C MET A 265 -0.36 9.76 -17.04
N SER A 266 0.83 9.29 -16.69
CA SER A 266 1.37 9.39 -15.32
C SER A 266 1.61 10.85 -14.93
N THR A 267 1.42 11.19 -13.67
CA THR A 267 1.43 12.56 -13.14
C THR A 267 2.11 12.64 -11.78
N HIS A 268 2.80 13.76 -11.54
CA HIS A 268 3.26 14.12 -10.21
C HIS A 268 2.11 14.66 -9.34
N ARG A 269 2.08 14.28 -8.07
CA ARG A 269 1.10 14.76 -7.07
C ARG A 269 1.79 15.28 -5.81
N SER A 270 2.11 16.57 -5.81
CA SER A 270 2.89 17.22 -4.75
C SER A 270 2.29 17.16 -3.34
N TRP A 271 0.98 16.90 -3.21
CA TRP A 271 0.31 16.76 -1.91
C TRP A 271 0.27 15.31 -1.42
N TYR A 272 0.64 14.32 -2.24
CA TYR A 272 0.42 12.90 -1.96
C TYR A 272 1.63 12.21 -1.32
N TRP A 273 2.78 12.89 -1.21
CA TRP A 273 4.02 12.31 -0.69
C TRP A 273 3.93 11.84 0.78
N TRP A 274 3.10 12.48 1.61
CA TRP A 274 2.93 12.06 3.02
C TRP A 274 2.16 10.73 3.15
N ILE A 275 1.57 10.26 2.04
CA ILE A 275 0.84 9.00 1.92
C ILE A 275 1.74 7.97 1.23
N ALA A 276 2.23 8.27 0.02
CA ALA A 276 2.90 7.30 -0.83
C ALA A 276 4.42 7.55 -0.99
N GLY A 277 5.00 8.41 -0.17
CA GLY A 277 6.42 8.77 -0.30
C GLY A 277 6.73 9.27 -1.70
N SER A 278 7.85 8.84 -2.28
CA SER A 278 8.22 9.25 -3.63
C SER A 278 7.41 8.61 -4.75
N GLU A 279 6.46 7.72 -4.46
CA GLU A 279 5.50 7.29 -5.48
C GLU A 279 4.63 8.46 -5.96
N SER A 280 4.55 9.56 -5.18
CA SER A 280 3.91 10.79 -5.66
C SER A 280 4.54 11.37 -6.93
N ASP A 281 5.80 11.04 -7.23
CA ASP A 281 6.52 11.41 -8.45
C ASP A 281 6.32 10.34 -9.55
N HIS A 282 5.05 9.99 -9.82
CA HIS A 282 4.69 8.84 -10.65
C HIS A 282 5.10 9.01 -12.12
N ASP A 283 5.20 10.24 -12.60
CA ASP A 283 5.73 10.57 -13.92
C ASP A 283 7.22 10.21 -14.07
N GLN A 284 8.03 10.53 -13.06
CA GLN A 284 9.44 10.13 -13.01
C GLN A 284 9.58 8.61 -12.88
N HIS A 285 8.68 7.99 -12.11
CA HIS A 285 8.62 6.55 -11.98
C HIS A 285 8.36 5.86 -13.31
N HIS A 286 7.36 6.31 -14.08
CA HIS A 286 7.06 5.75 -15.39
C HIS A 286 8.19 5.99 -16.41
N ALA A 287 8.88 7.13 -16.33
CA ALA A 287 10.05 7.41 -17.16
C ALA A 287 11.26 6.51 -16.81
N CYS A 288 11.48 6.21 -15.53
CA CYS A 288 12.61 5.39 -15.10
C CYS A 288 12.27 4.54 -13.87
N PRO A 289 11.60 3.39 -14.04
CA PRO A 289 11.00 2.65 -12.92
C PRO A 289 12.00 1.94 -12.01
N ILE A 290 13.27 1.91 -12.41
CA ILE A 290 14.34 1.17 -11.74
C ILE A 290 14.87 1.83 -10.47
N TYR A 291 14.42 3.03 -10.10
CA TYR A 291 14.93 3.72 -8.92
C TYR A 291 14.15 3.38 -7.66
N ALA A 292 14.88 3.26 -6.54
CA ALA A 292 14.31 3.02 -5.22
C ALA A 292 13.62 4.25 -4.61
N VAL A 293 13.87 5.42 -5.19
CA VAL A 293 13.32 6.71 -4.75
C VAL A 293 13.31 7.71 -5.89
N TYR A 294 12.26 8.53 -5.91
CA TYR A 294 12.07 9.67 -6.81
C TYR A 294 11.98 10.95 -5.96
N GLY A 295 12.30 12.11 -6.53
CA GLY A 295 12.24 13.36 -5.77
C GLY A 295 13.07 13.36 -4.46
N PRO A 296 12.63 14.10 -3.40
CA PRO A 296 13.36 14.22 -2.14
C PRO A 296 13.28 12.95 -1.29
N TRP A 297 14.43 12.31 -1.03
CA TRP A 297 14.50 11.03 -0.31
C TRP A 297 13.92 11.04 1.10
N TYR A 298 13.89 12.18 1.78
CA TYR A 298 13.39 12.30 3.14
C TYR A 298 11.86 12.33 3.22
N HIS A 299 11.17 12.49 2.08
CA HIS A 299 9.73 12.24 1.99
C HIS A 299 9.42 10.74 1.91
N ASP A 300 10.43 9.89 1.66
CA ASP A 300 10.26 8.48 1.42
C ASP A 300 10.90 7.59 2.49
N TRP A 301 10.08 7.27 3.46
CA TRP A 301 10.36 6.36 4.55
C TRP A 301 10.58 4.89 4.11
N SER A 302 10.03 4.45 2.97
CA SER A 302 10.33 3.12 2.43
C SER A 302 11.75 3.07 1.87
N TYR A 303 12.17 4.13 1.18
CA TYR A 303 13.56 4.31 0.79
C TYR A 303 14.49 4.42 2.01
N CYS A 304 14.13 5.15 3.06
CA CYS A 304 14.89 5.15 4.30
C CYS A 304 15.09 3.74 4.86
N THR A 305 14.07 2.88 4.75
CA THR A 305 14.16 1.46 5.15
C THR A 305 15.11 0.69 4.24
N TYR A 306 15.06 0.88 2.92
CA TYR A 306 16.01 0.27 1.98
C TYR A 306 17.46 0.71 2.24
N ALA A 307 17.67 2.00 2.51
CA ALA A 307 18.98 2.56 2.83
C ALA A 307 19.52 2.04 4.17
N ALA A 308 18.65 1.84 5.17
CA ALA A 308 19.03 1.21 6.43
C ALA A 308 19.42 -0.26 6.21
N MET A 309 18.62 -1.02 5.45
CA MET A 309 18.96 -2.40 5.09
C MET A 309 20.27 -2.49 4.29
N GLU A 310 20.56 -1.52 3.42
CA GLU A 310 21.82 -1.45 2.67
C GLU A 310 23.01 -1.28 3.62
N LYS A 311 22.90 -0.39 4.61
CA LYS A 311 23.92 -0.20 5.65
C LYS A 311 24.12 -1.44 6.53
N CYS A 312 23.06 -2.19 6.78
CA CYS A 312 23.12 -3.44 7.55
C CYS A 312 23.60 -4.66 6.72
N GLY A 313 23.88 -4.49 5.42
CA GLY A 313 24.28 -5.59 4.54
C GLY A 313 23.16 -6.58 4.21
N LEU A 314 21.90 -6.23 4.50
CA LEU A 314 20.73 -7.06 4.20
C LEU A 314 20.31 -6.93 2.74
N VAL A 315 20.51 -5.76 2.14
CA VAL A 315 20.34 -5.52 0.70
C VAL A 315 21.59 -4.82 0.16
N TRP A 316 21.78 -4.80 -1.14
CA TRP A 316 22.89 -4.10 -1.79
C TRP A 316 22.47 -3.56 -3.16
N SER A 317 23.30 -2.65 -3.69
CA SER A 317 23.08 -2.04 -4.99
C SER A 317 21.72 -1.34 -5.07
N VAL A 318 21.35 -0.58 -4.03
CA VAL A 318 20.10 0.21 -4.04
C VAL A 318 20.21 1.29 -5.10
N LYS A 319 19.39 1.16 -6.15
CA LYS A 319 19.39 2.03 -7.33
C LYS A 319 18.83 3.40 -6.96
N LYS A 320 19.59 4.46 -7.24
CA LYS A 320 19.27 5.85 -6.94
C LYS A 320 19.45 6.69 -8.20
N PRO A 321 18.70 7.79 -8.38
CA PRO A 321 18.80 8.64 -9.58
C PRO A 321 20.17 9.33 -9.76
N TRP A 322 21.09 9.26 -8.79
CA TRP A 322 22.40 9.94 -8.83
C TRP A 322 23.60 9.00 -8.91
N ALA A 323 23.89 8.53 -10.12
CA ALA A 323 25.26 8.49 -10.62
C ALA A 323 25.42 9.65 -11.61
N LYS A 324 25.84 10.83 -11.11
CA LYS A 324 26.20 12.07 -11.85
C LYS A 324 25.40 12.38 -13.14
N GLY A 325 24.44 13.31 -13.05
CA GLY A 325 23.96 14.05 -14.25
C GLY A 325 22.46 14.27 -14.36
N TRP A 326 21.65 13.65 -13.49
CA TRP A 326 20.21 13.88 -13.52
C TRP A 326 19.88 15.28 -12.99
N LYS A 327 19.32 16.13 -13.86
CA LYS A 327 18.62 17.35 -13.46
C LYS A 327 17.14 16.99 -13.39
N PRO A 328 16.44 17.19 -12.26
CA PRO A 328 14.98 17.23 -12.31
C PRO A 328 14.60 18.30 -13.34
N HIS A 329 13.60 18.03 -14.17
CA HIS A 329 13.15 18.98 -15.17
C HIS A 329 12.91 20.33 -14.50
N SER A 330 13.80 21.29 -14.78
CA SER A 330 13.56 22.69 -14.54
C SER A 330 12.68 23.18 -15.70
N SER A 331 11.40 23.34 -15.44
CA SER A 331 10.54 24.27 -16.18
C SER A 331 9.41 24.69 -15.26
#